data_AF-A0A183PG49-F1
#
_entry.id   AF-A0A183PG49-F1
#
_cell.length_a   1.000
_cell.length_b   1.000
_cell.length_c   1.000
_cell.angle_alpha   90.00
_cell.angle_beta   90.00
_cell.angle_gamma   90.00
#
_symmetry.space_group_name_H-M   'P 1'
#
loop_
_entity.id
_entity.type
_entity.pdbx_description
1 polymer ?
#
loop_
_entity_poly.entity_id
_entity_poly.type
_entity_poly.pdbx_seq_one_letter_code
_entity_poly.pdbx_strand_id
1 'polypeptide(L)' 'MEIYPGESVKLDPETWNLVALSNGRFTISTEKLSPFPDSPLYDKVKDGEVIYKPFVHVIGDPIEPIYKLKRIL' A
#
# COMPACT_ATOMS: atom_id res chain seq x y z
N MET A 1 15.21 -9.27 3.40
CA MET A 1 14.80 -7.86 3.47
C MET A 1 13.28 -7.85 3.54
N GLU A 2 12.70 -7.34 4.62
CA GLU A 2 11.23 -7.24 4.76
C GLU A 2 10.75 -5.96 4.06
N ILE A 3 9.79 -6.10 3.15
CA ILE A 3 9.14 -4.98 2.43
C ILE A 3 7.68 -4.94 2.85
N TYR A 4 7.17 -3.76 3.16
CA TYR A 4 5.81 -3.57 3.67
C TYR A 4 4.83 -3.18 2.55
N PRO A 5 3.54 -3.53 2.66
CA PRO A 5 2.53 -3.08 1.72
C PRO A 5 2.30 -1.57 1.89
N GLY A 6 2.50 -0.83 0.80
CA GLY A 6 2.14 0.57 0.67
C GLY A 6 0.79 0.74 -0.04
N GLU A 7 0.65 1.85 -0.76
CA GLU A 7 -0.56 2.18 -1.51
C GLU A 7 -0.85 1.17 -2.63
N SER A 8 -2.13 0.79 -2.76
CA SER A 8 -2.60 -0.18 -3.77
C SER A 8 -1.88 -1.55 -3.72
N VAL A 9 -1.38 -1.95 -2.56
CA VAL A 9 -0.80 -3.27 -2.30
C VAL A 9 -1.42 -3.85 -1.03
N LYS A 10 -1.73 -5.14 -1.03
CA LYS A 10 -2.11 -5.89 0.17
C LYS A 10 -1.10 -6.97 0.50
N LEU A 11 -1.05 -7.38 1.76
CA LEU A 11 -0.43 -8.63 2.18
C LEU A 11 -1.49 -9.73 2.14
N ASP A 12 -1.21 -10.83 1.45
CA ASP A 12 -2.01 -12.04 1.50
C ASP A 12 -1.72 -12.77 2.83
N PRO A 13 -2.72 -12.96 3.72
CA PRO A 13 -2.51 -13.58 5.02
C PRO A 13 -2.20 -15.09 4.95
N GLU A 14 -2.53 -15.76 3.84
CA GLU A 14 -2.28 -17.19 3.67
C GLU A 14 -0.86 -17.43 3.17
N THR A 15 -0.45 -16.66 2.15
CA THR A 15 0.82 -16.87 1.46
C THR A 15 1.93 -15.92 1.90
N TRP A 16 1.60 -14.89 2.67
CA TRP A 16 2.50 -13.80 3.06
C TRP A 16 3.10 -13.03 1.87
N ASN A 17 2.48 -13.14 0.69
CA ASN A 17 2.89 -12.42 -0.50
C ASN A 17 2.29 -11.02 -0.56
N LEU A 18 3.04 -10.09 -1.14
CA LEU A 18 2.52 -8.78 -1.51
C LEU A 18 1.80 -8.88 -2.85
N VAL A 19 0.54 -8.46 -2.88
CA VAL A 19 -0.34 -8.56 -4.04
C VAL A 19 -0.81 -7.16 -4.44
N ALA A 20 -0.61 -6.81 -5.71
CA ALA A 20 -1.12 -5.57 -6.28
C ALA A 20 -2.65 -5.57 -6.30
N LEU A 21 -3.25 -4.45 -5.89
CA LEU A 21 -4.71 -4.24 -5.90
C LEU A 21 -5.20 -3.54 -7.18
N SER A 22 -4.28 -3.02 -7.99
CA SER A 22 -4.56 -2.33 -9.25
C SER A 22 -3.46 -2.62 -10.28
N ASN A 23 -3.78 -2.37 -11.56
CA ASN A 23 -2.77 -2.35 -12.63
C ASN A 23 -2.00 -1.03 -12.59
N GLY A 24 -0.72 -1.08 -12.92
CA GLY A 24 0.11 0.11 -13.01
C GLY A 24 1.60 -0.17 -12.83
N ARG A 25 2.35 0.86 -12.51
CA ARG A 25 3.80 0.76 -12.23
C ARG A 25 4.02 0.62 -10.72
N PHE A 26 4.86 -0.32 -10.32
CA PHE A 26 5.27 -0.39 -8.92
C PHE A 26 6.45 0.56 -8.64
N THR A 27 6.51 1.06 -7.41
CA THR A 27 7.63 1.84 -6.88
C THR A 27 7.93 1.40 -5.45
N ILE A 28 9.16 1.64 -5.00
CA ILE A 28 9.59 1.39 -3.62
C ILE A 28 10.02 2.72 -3.01
N SER A 29 9.46 3.05 -1.86
CA SER A 29 9.81 4.21 -1.04
C SER A 29 10.40 3.74 0.29
N THR A 30 11.05 4.64 1.02
CA THR A 30 11.42 4.43 2.43
C THR A 30 10.61 5.38 3.29
N GLU A 31 9.76 4.84 4.16
CA GLU A 31 8.76 5.60 4.90
C GLU A 31 8.84 5.35 6.40
N LYS A 32 8.35 6.32 7.18
CA LYS A 32 8.24 6.19 8.63
C LYS A 32 7.14 5.17 8.94
N LEU A 33 7.47 4.16 9.75
CA LEU A 33 6.54 3.13 10.17
C LEU A 33 5.47 3.72 11.11
N SER A 34 4.21 3.38 10.87
CA SER A 34 3.07 3.70 11.72
C SER A 34 2.29 2.41 12.03
N PRO A 35 2.79 1.56 12.92
CA PRO A 35 2.22 0.23 13.17
C PRO A 35 0.87 0.31 13.89
N PHE A 36 0.02 -0.70 13.68
CA PHE A 36 -1.21 -0.90 14.46
C PHE A 36 -0.89 -1.36 15.91
N PRO A 37 -1.83 -1.18 16.86
CA PRO A 37 -1.62 -1.53 18.28
C PRO A 37 -1.24 -2.99 18.57
N ASP A 38 -1.64 -3.91 17.70
CA ASP A 38 -1.35 -5.34 17.79
C ASP A 38 0.03 -5.71 17.21
N SER A 39 0.73 -4.76 16.60
CA SER A 39 2.07 -4.97 16.07
C SER A 39 3.11 -5.07 17.19
N PRO A 40 4.11 -5.98 17.08
CA PRO A 40 5.21 -6.05 18.04
C PRO A 40 6.13 -4.81 18.03
N LEU A 41 5.97 -3.91 17.05
CA LEU A 41 6.73 -2.67 16.93
C LEU A 41 5.96 -1.45 17.46
N TYR A 42 4.72 -1.63 17.92
CA TYR A 42 3.85 -0.53 18.32
C TYR A 42 4.41 0.27 19.49
N ASP A 43 4.76 -0.40 20.58
CA ASP A 43 5.24 0.28 21.80
C ASP A 43 6.50 1.09 21.53
N LYS A 44 7.44 0.55 20.75
CA LYS A 44 8.66 1.25 20.35
C LYS A 44 8.37 2.56 19.61
N VAL A 45 7.51 2.50 18.59
CA VAL A 45 7.15 3.69 17.80
C VAL A 45 6.37 4.68 18.66
N LYS A 46 5.49 4.19 19.53
CA LYS A 46 4.70 5.01 20.46
C LYS A 46 5.57 5.72 21.50
N ASP A 47 6.63 5.08 21.97
CA ASP A 47 7.61 5.63 22.92
C ASP A 47 8.58 6.63 22.26
N GLY A 48 8.42 6.88 20.96
CA GLY A 48 9.13 7.92 20.21
C GLY A 48 10.23 7.39 19.28
N GLU A 49 10.44 6.07 19.18
CA GLU A 49 11.39 5.50 18.24
C GLU A 49 10.92 5.76 16.79
N VAL A 50 11.80 6.32 15.96
CA VAL A 50 11.52 6.55 14.54
C VAL A 50 12.13 5.44 13.72
N ILE A 51 11.29 4.54 13.22
CA ILE A 51 11.70 3.40 12.39
C ILE A 51 11.33 3.68 10.93
N TYR A 52 12.30 3.56 10.03
CA TYR A 52 12.08 3.63 8.59
C TYR A 52 12.10 2.25 7.96
N LYS A 53 11.14 1.97 7.07
CA LYS A 53 11.03 0.68 6.36
C LYS A 53 10.75 0.91 4.87
N PRO A 54 11.15 -0.03 3.99
CA PRO A 54 10.79 0.03 2.60
C PRO A 54 9.32 -0.38 2.40
N PHE A 55 8.59 0.40 1.62
CA PHE A 55 7.20 0.12 1.24
C PHE A 55 7.11 -0.02 -0.27
N VAL A 56 6.31 -0.98 -0.74
CA VAL A 56 5.99 -1.12 -2.17
C VAL A 56 4.61 -0.58 -2.44
N HIS A 57 4.50 0.25 -3.48
CA HIS A 57 3.28 0.91 -3.90
C HIS A 57 3.01 0.59 -5.37
N VAL A 58 1.75 0.61 -5.76
CA VAL A 58 1.37 0.58 -7.19
C VAL A 58 0.75 1.92 -7.55
N ILE A 59 1.41 2.64 -8.46
CA ILE A 59 0.86 3.85 -9.08
C ILE A 59 -0.06 3.37 -10.21
N GLY A 60 -1.37 3.50 -9.97
CA GLY A 60 -2.39 3.06 -10.91
C GLY A 60 -2.25 3.69 -12.29
N ASP A 61 -2.54 2.93 -13.33
CA ASP A 61 -2.61 3.49 -14.68
C ASP A 61 -3.64 4.62 -14.74
N PRO A 62 -3.36 5.72 -15.48
CA PRO A 62 -4.34 6.77 -15.68
C PRO A 62 -5.63 6.19 -16.27
N ILE A 63 -6.75 6.39 -15.57
CA ILE A 63 -8.06 6.03 -16.10
C ILE A 63 -8.51 7.21 -16.95
N GLU A 64 -8.60 7.03 -18.26
CA GLU A 64 -9.30 7.96 -19.14
C GLU A 64 -10.80 7.64 -19.11
N PRO A 65 -11.63 8.43 -18.40
CA PRO A 65 -13.05 8.13 -18.31
C PRO A 65 -13.71 8.32 -19.68
N ILE A 66 -14.33 7.25 -20.18
CA ILE A 66 -15.14 7.31 -21.40
C ILE A 66 -16.57 7.65 -21.00
N TYR A 67 -16.96 8.91 -21.16
CA TYR A 67 -18.33 9.34 -20.97
C TYR A 67 -19.17 9.03 -22.21
N LYS A 68 -20.33 8.38 -22.03
CA LYS A 68 -21.30 8.14 -23.10
C LYS A 68 -22.64 8.75 -22.73
N LEU A 69 -23.21 9.52 -23.65
CA LEU A 69 -24.57 10.05 -23.49
C LEU A 69 -25.57 8.89 -23.50
N LYS A 70 -26.34 8.74 -22.40
CA LYS A 70 -27.47 7.81 -22.37
C LYS A 70 -28.69 8.51 -22.96
N ARG A 71 -29.31 7.91 -23.99
CA ARG A 71 -30.62 8.36 -24.49
C ARG A 71 -31.67 8.05 -23.43
N ILE A 72 -32.38 9.06 -22.96
CA ILE A 72 -33.58 8.89 -22.14
C ILE A 72 -34.74 8.68 -23.13
N LEU A 73 -35.44 7.55 -22.99
CA LEU A 73 -36.66 7.20 -23.73
C LEU A 73 -37.89 7.56 -22.89
#